data_AF-A0A091JU34-F1
#
_entry.id   AF-A0A091JU34-F1
#
_cell.length_a   1.000
_cell.length_b   1.000
_cell.length_c   1.000
_cell.angle_alpha   90.00
_cell.angle_beta   90.00
_cell.angle_gamma   90.00
#
_symmetry.space_group_name_H-M   'P 1'
#
loop_
_entity.id
_entity.type
_entity.pdbx_description
1 polymer ?
#
loop_
_entity_poly.entity_id
_entity_poly.type
_entity_poly.pdbx_seq_one_letter_code
_entity_poly.pdbx_strand_id
1 'polypeptide(L)' 'SQRLEEKLVCSICLELFRVPVTLPCGHNFCKLCISNHWQQ' A
#
# COMPACT_ATOMS: atom_id res chain seq x y z
N SER A 1 -21.79 -3.17 3.35
CA SER A 1 -20.59 -3.83 3.91
C SER A 1 -19.43 -3.49 3.02
N GLN A 2 -18.31 -3.01 3.57
CA GLN A 2 -17.11 -2.75 2.76
C GLN A 2 -16.42 -4.08 2.47
N ARG A 3 -16.05 -4.34 1.20
CA ARG A 3 -15.37 -5.59 0.81
C ARG A 3 -13.95 -5.60 1.40
N LEU A 4 -13.52 -6.74 1.94
CA LEU A 4 -12.18 -6.88 2.54
C LEU A 4 -11.07 -6.55 1.54
N GLU A 5 -11.30 -6.84 0.25
CA GLU A 5 -10.39 -6.58 -0.86
C GLU A 5 -9.99 -5.10 -0.98
N GLU A 6 -10.91 -4.16 -0.75
CA GLU A 6 -10.62 -2.71 -0.82
C GLU A 6 -9.61 -2.27 0.24
N LYS A 7 -9.54 -2.97 1.38
CA LYS A 7 -8.59 -2.70 2.46
C LYS A 7 -7.21 -3.32 2.20
N LEU A 8 -7.06 -4.12 1.15
CA LEU A 8 -5.84 -4.82 0.78
C LEU A 8 -5.16 -4.23 -0.47
N VAL A 9 -5.63 -3.08 -0.94
CA VAL A 9 -5.12 -2.41 -2.15
C VAL A 9 -4.13 -1.30 -1.79
N CYS A 10 -3.03 -1.24 -2.54
CA CYS A 10 -2.06 -0.16 -2.46
C CYS A 10 -2.56 1.08 -3.22
N SER A 11 -2.63 2.22 -2.55
CA SER A 11 -3.07 3.48 -3.17
C SER A 11 -2.10 4.07 -4.21
N ILE A 12 -0.88 3.52 -4.35
CA ILE A 12 0.11 3.97 -5.33
C ILE A 12 -0.06 3.22 -6.66
N CYS A 13 -0.10 1.89 -6.63
CA CYS A 13 -0.22 1.06 -7.84
C CYS A 13 -1.65 0.59 -8.13
N LEU A 14 -2.59 0.80 -7.20
CA LEU A 14 -3.99 0.38 -7.27
C LEU A 14 -4.20 -1.14 -7.39
N GLU A 15 -3.19 -1.91 -6.99
CA GLU A 15 -3.21 -3.38 -6.95
C GLU A 15 -3.19 -3.90 -5.51
N LEU A 16 -3.49 -5.18 -5.31
CA LEU A 16 -3.30 -5.83 -4.01
C LEU A 16 -1.86 -5.68 -3.50
N PHE A 17 -1.70 -5.51 -2.20
CA PHE A 17 -0.38 -5.33 -1.59
C PHE A 17 0.61 -6.44 -1.95
N ARG A 18 1.73 -6.06 -2.55
CA ARG A 18 2.91 -6.92 -2.71
C ARG A 18 3.95 -6.52 -1.67
N VAL A 19 4.14 -7.38 -0.68
CA VAL A 19 5.04 -7.14 0.47
C VAL A 19 4.67 -5.81 1.16
N PRO A 20 3.56 -5.77 1.91
CA PRO A 20 3.09 -4.53 2.52
C PRO A 20 4.09 -3.99 3.54
N VAL A 21 4.20 -2.67 3.59
CA VAL A 21 4.89 -1.91 4.63
C VAL A 21 3.85 -1.00 5.29
N THR A 22 3.74 -1.10 6.62
CA THR A 22 2.88 -0.23 7.42
C THR A 22 3.66 0.99 7.88
N LEU A 23 3.17 2.18 7.57
CA LEU A 23 3.75 3.43 8.05
C LEU A 23 3.32 3.73 9.49
N PRO A 24 4.02 4.62 10.22
CA PRO A 24 3.58 5.04 11.56
C PRO A 24 2.16 5.61 11.62
N CYS A 25 1.64 6.15 10.51
CA CYS A 25 0.25 6.61 10.39
C CYS A 25 -0.77 5.47 10.18
N GLY A 26 -0.35 4.21 10.16
CA GLY A 26 -1.20 3.03 10.00
C GLY A 26 -1.53 2.65 8.56
N HIS A 27 -1.14 3.46 7.57
CA HIS A 27 -1.37 3.14 6.15
C HIS A 27 -0.37 2.11 5.62
N ASN A 28 -0.85 1.24 4.72
CA ASN A 28 -0.06 0.19 4.10
C ASN A 28 0.21 0.51 2.63
N PHE A 29 1.39 0.13 2.14
CA PHE A 29 1.79 0.27 0.75
C PHE A 29 2.68 -0.90 0.33
N CYS A 30 2.79 -1.17 -0.97
CA CYS A 30 3.81 -2.11 -1.47
C CYS A 30 5.21 -1.56 -1.16
N LYS A 31 6.12 -2.43 -0.69
CA LYS A 31 7.52 -2.05 -0.38
C LYS A 31 8.19 -1.29 -1.53
N LEU A 32 8.00 -1.74 -2.77
CA LEU A 32 8.57 -1.07 -3.95
C LEU A 32 7.91 0.28 -4.24
N CYS A 33 6.59 0.35 -4.17
CA CYS A 33 5.86 1.59 -4.44
C CYS A 33 6.27 2.71 -3.48
N ILE A 34 6.35 2.39 -2.20
CA ILE A 34 6.67 3.37 -1.16
C ILE A 34 8.15 3.78 -1.25
N SER A 35 9.05 2.82 -1.48
CA SER A 35 10.48 3.11 -1.71
C SER A 35 10.71 4.01 -2.93
N ASN A 36 10.02 3.75 -4.05
CA ASN A 36 10.13 4.58 -5.25
C ASN A 36 9.54 5.97 -5.05
N HIS A 37 8.49 6.12 -4.24
CA HIS A 37 7.88 7.41 -3.96
C HIS A 37 8.82 8.32 -3.15
N TRP A 38 9.63 7.78 -2.24
CA TRP A 38 10.63 8.55 -1.49
C TRP A 38 11.93 8.85 -2.25
N GLN A 39 12.17 8.18 -3.37
CA GLN A 39 13.33 8.42 -4.23
C GLN A 39 13.08 9.52 -5.28
N GLN A 40 11.86 10.07 -5.34
CA GLN A 40 11.53 11.28 -6.11
C GLN A 40 11.73 12.51 -5.22
#